data_AF-A0A968BYL5-F1
#
_entry.id   AF-A0A968BYL5-F1
#
_cell.length_a   1.000
_cell.length_b   1.000
_cell.length_c   1.000
_cell.angle_alpha   90.00
_cell.angle_beta   90.00
_cell.angle_gamma   90.00
#
_symmetry.space_group_name_H-M   'P 1'
#
loop_
_entity.id
_entity.type
_entity.pdbx_description
1 polymer ?
#
loop_
_entity_poly.entity_id
_entity_poly.type
_entity_poly.pdbx_seq_one_letter_code
_entity_poly.pdbx_strand_id
1 'polypeptide(L)' 'WYDMAAADSQEPDAESLSESHAQLTRLLDAERESHMPSQKTVIGGFSQGGALALHTGLQYPHQLAGII' A
#
# COMPACT_ATOMS: atom_id res chain seq x y z
N TRP A 1 -8.21 -2.66 1.82
CA TRP A 1 -7.82 -1.74 2.90
C TRP A 1 -8.35 -2.37 4.18
N TYR A 2 -7.55 -3.25 4.75
CA TYR A 2 -7.68 -4.02 5.98
C TYR A 2 -8.82 -3.79 6.99
N ASP A 3 -9.15 -4.85 7.71
CA ASP A 3 -10.08 -4.83 8.83
C ASP A 3 -9.46 -4.24 10.10
N MET A 4 -10.30 -3.91 11.07
CA MET A 4 -9.88 -3.49 12.41
C MET A 4 -9.89 -4.69 13.36
N ALA A 5 -8.97 -4.71 14.32
CA ALA A 5 -8.85 -5.82 15.28
C ALA A 5 -10.13 -6.03 16.12
N ALA A 6 -10.94 -4.99 16.31
CA ALA A 6 -12.26 -5.03 16.94
C ALA A 6 -13.11 -3.84 16.49
N ALA A 7 -14.43 -3.88 16.73
CA ALA A 7 -15.39 -2.89 16.27
C ALA A 7 -15.08 -1.44 16.66
N ASP A 8 -14.55 -1.21 17.87
CA ASP A 8 -14.19 0.13 18.37
C ASP A 8 -12.65 0.35 18.43
N SER A 9 -11.89 -0.52 17.77
CA SER A 9 -10.43 -0.43 17.73
C SER A 9 -9.96 0.51 16.62
N GLN A 10 -8.86 1.23 16.87
CA GLN A 10 -8.08 1.92 15.83
C GLN A 10 -6.88 1.07 15.37
N GLU A 11 -6.69 -0.12 15.94
CA GLU A 11 -5.63 -1.05 15.56
C GLU A 11 -6.07 -1.87 14.33
N PRO A 12 -5.23 -1.93 13.27
CA PRO A 12 -5.44 -2.83 12.14
C PRO A 12 -5.43 -4.29 12.57
N ASP A 13 -6.26 -5.10 11.93
CA ASP A 13 -6.02 -6.54 11.89
C ASP A 13 -4.76 -6.83 11.06
N ALA A 14 -3.84 -7.59 11.64
CA ALA A 14 -2.50 -7.80 11.07
C ALA A 14 -2.55 -8.66 9.79
N GLU A 15 -3.44 -9.66 9.73
CA GLU A 15 -3.58 -10.54 8.57
C GLU A 15 -4.16 -9.76 7.39
N SER A 16 -5.28 -9.07 7.63
CA SER A 16 -5.96 -8.24 6.64
C SER A 16 -5.09 -7.07 6.14
N LEU A 17 -4.24 -6.50 7.02
CA LEU A 17 -3.21 -5.51 6.63
C LEU A 17 -2.13 -6.11 5.74
N SER A 18 -1.60 -7.27 6.10
CA SER A 18 -0.59 -7.98 5.30
C SER A 18 -1.13 -8.36 3.91
N GLU A 19 -2.38 -8.83 3.83
CA GLU A 19 -3.04 -9.12 2.56
C GLU A 19 -3.20 -7.87 1.68
N SER A 20 -3.68 -6.78 2.28
CA SER A 20 -3.85 -5.50 1.59
C SER A 20 -2.50 -4.96 1.08
N HIS A 21 -1.44 -5.08 1.88
CA HIS A 21 -0.07 -4.75 1.48
C HIS A 21 0.39 -5.61 0.30
N ALA A 22 0.24 -6.93 0.38
CA ALA A 22 0.64 -7.85 -0.68
C ALA A 22 -0.14 -7.63 -1.99
N GLN A 23 -1.41 -7.24 -1.92
CA GLN A 23 -2.21 -6.87 -3.09
C GLN A 23 -1.67 -5.61 -3.76
N LEU A 24 -1.40 -4.55 -2.99
CA LEU A 24 -0.88 -3.30 -3.54
C LEU A 24 0.54 -3.48 -4.12
N THR A 25 1.41 -4.22 -3.43
CA THR A 25 2.75 -4.56 -3.93
C THR A 25 2.69 -5.32 -5.27
N ARG A 26 1.80 -6.31 -5.39
CA ARG A 26 1.61 -7.04 -6.67
C ARG A 26 1.13 -6.13 -7.79
N LEU A 27 0.25 -5.17 -7.51
CA LEU A 27 -0.20 -4.20 -8.50
C LEU A 27 0.97 -3.32 -8.95
N LEU A 28 1.80 -2.84 -8.02
CA LEU A 28 2.98 -2.04 -8.35
C LEU A 28 3.98 -2.82 -9.19
N ASP A 29 4.22 -4.09 -8.88
CA ASP A 29 5.10 -4.96 -9.66
C ASP A 29 4.58 -5.17 -11.08
N ALA A 30 3.27 -5.42 -11.23
CA ALA A 30 2.64 -5.60 -12.53
C ALA A 30 2.73 -4.33 -13.40
N GLU A 31 2.49 -3.14 -12.82
CA GLU A 31 2.62 -1.86 -13.52
C GLU A 31 4.07 -1.59 -13.94
N ARG A 32 5.02 -1.89 -13.05
CA ARG A 32 6.46 -1.76 -13.31
C ARG A 32 6.91 -2.67 -14.46
N GLU A 33 6.45 -3.91 -14.49
CA GLU A 33 6.75 -4.88 -15.55
C GLU A 33 6.08 -4.51 -16.88
N SER A 34 4.90 -3.87 -16.81
CA SER A 34 4.10 -3.49 -17.97
C SER A 34 4.40 -2.09 -18.52
N HIS A 35 5.59 -1.53 -18.29
CA HIS A 35 6.10 -0.25 -18.84
C HIS A 35 5.91 1.02 -17.98
N MET A 36 5.51 0.96 -16.70
CA MET A 36 5.47 2.13 -15.81
C MET A 36 6.59 2.09 -14.75
N PRO A 37 7.75 2.75 -14.97
CA PRO A 37 8.84 2.74 -13.99
C PRO A 37 8.38 3.26 -12.63
N SER A 38 8.76 2.58 -11.54
CA SER A 38 8.36 2.95 -10.18
C SER A 38 8.69 4.41 -9.83
N GLN A 39 9.79 4.94 -10.37
CA GLN A 39 10.24 6.34 -10.18
C GLN A 39 9.31 7.39 -10.82
N LYS A 40 8.32 6.96 -11.62
CA LYS A 40 7.25 7.80 -12.18
C LYS A 40 5.88 7.46 -11.59
N THR A 41 5.83 6.53 -10.64
CA THR A 41 4.62 6.07 -9.99
C THR A 41 4.45 6.76 -8.65
N VAL A 42 3.30 7.41 -8.45
CA VAL A 42 2.87 7.91 -7.15
C VAL A 42 1.75 7.00 -6.65
N ILE A 43 1.84 6.56 -5.39
CA ILE A 43 0.73 5.92 -4.70
C ILE A 43 0.13 6.86 -3.69
N GLY A 44 -1.17 6.74 -3.43
CA GLY A 44 -1.81 7.61 -2.47
C GLY A 44 -3.17 7.11 -2.00
N GLY A 45 -3.69 7.76 -0.97
CA GLY A 45 -4.98 7.41 -0.40
C GLY A 45 -5.42 8.34 0.73
N PHE A 46 -6.69 8.23 1.12
CA PHE A 46 -7.27 9.02 2.20
C PHE A 46 -7.61 8.15 3.42
N SER A 47 -7.39 8.66 4.63
CA SER A 47 -7.66 7.94 5.90
C SER A 47 -6.96 6.57 5.93
N GLN A 48 -7.70 5.47 6.07
CA GLN A 48 -7.17 4.10 6.00
C GLN A 48 -6.41 3.81 4.67
N GLY A 49 -6.88 4.43 3.59
CA GLY A 49 -6.22 4.47 2.28
C GLY A 49 -4.81 5.04 2.35
N GLY A 50 -4.68 6.20 2.99
CA GLY A 50 -3.38 6.87 3.15
C GLY A 50 -2.44 6.05 4.04
N ALA A 51 -2.98 5.44 5.10
CA ALA A 51 -2.20 4.59 6.00
C ALA A 51 -1.58 3.38 5.28
N LEU A 52 -2.33 2.65 4.44
CA LEU A 52 -1.75 1.53 3.69
C LEU A 52 -0.87 2.00 2.51
N ALA A 53 -1.17 3.14 1.88
CA ALA A 53 -0.28 3.73 0.88
C ALA A 53 1.10 4.05 1.50
N LEU A 54 1.12 4.65 2.68
CA LEU A 54 2.35 4.92 3.43
C LEU A 54 3.04 3.62 3.88
N HIS A 55 2.28 2.68 4.48
CA HIS A 55 2.79 1.39 4.93
C HIS A 55 3.46 0.62 3.79
N THR A 56 2.82 0.57 2.62
CA THR A 56 3.33 -0.16 1.46
C THR A 56 4.46 0.58 0.78
N GLY A 57 4.31 1.88 0.55
CA GLY A 57 5.31 2.69 -0.16
C GLY A 57 6.65 2.75 0.54
N LEU A 58 6.67 2.80 1.88
CA LEU A 58 7.91 2.81 2.65
C LEU A 58 8.64 1.45 2.69
N GLN A 59 7.94 0.36 2.38
CA GLN A 59 8.49 -1.00 2.37
C GLN A 59 8.69 -1.55 0.95
N TYR A 60 8.22 -0.84 -0.08
CA TYR A 60 8.36 -1.27 -1.46
C TYR A 60 9.83 -1.21 -1.90
N PRO A 61 10.41 -2.29 -2.48
CA PRO A 61 11.84 -2.38 -2.75
C PRO A 61 12.33 -1.49 -3.90
N HIS A 62 11.43 -0.85 -4.64
CA HIS A 62 11.76 0.04 -5.75
C HIS A 62 11.35 1.47 -5.44
N GLN A 63 12.24 2.42 -5.71
CA GLN A 63 11.98 3.84 -5.42
C GLN A 63 10.74 4.32 -6.18
N LEU A 64 9.75 4.83 -5.43
CA LEU A 64 8.55 5.50 -5.94
C LEU A 64 8.83 6.99 -6.24
N ALA A 65 8.02 7.60 -7.10
CA ALA A 65 8.04 9.04 -7.33
C ALA A 65 7.57 9.83 -6.10
N GLY A 66 6.62 9.26 -5.35
CA GLY A 66 6.08 9.87 -4.14
C GLY A 66 4.94 9.06 -3.52
N ILE A 67 4.53 9.50 -2.34
CA ILE A 67 3.37 9.01 -1.58
C ILE A 67 2.53 10.24 -1.22
N ILE A 68 1.21 10.20 -1.46
CA ILE A 68 0.28 11.32 -1.18
C ILE A 68 -0.94 10.85 -0.37
#